data_AF-W6N4V3-F1
#
_entry.id   AF-W6N4V3-F1
#
_cell.length_a   1.000
_cell.length_b   1.000
_cell.length_c   1.000
_cell.angle_alpha   90.00
_cell.angle_beta   90.00
_cell.angle_gamma   90.00
#
_symmetry.space_group_name_H-M   'P 1'
#
loop_
_entity.id
_entity.type
_entity.pdbx_description
1 polymer ?
#
loop_
_entity_poly.entity_id
_entity_poly.type
_entity_poly.pdbx_seq_one_letter_code
_entity_poly.pdbx_strand_id
1 'polypeptide(L)'
;MPKGISKGKVIGSVVISGVLEVGVVCLSDIASLAQRYKIPNVNKGMIVSSLKALGHHPISVISTLAKSKNPIFILGSLVVLIIFLRILLGSNGRKSKYEIESNYAIHGSSRYSDNDEIFVEGQTVGIPTKQLIKDLIESVQQNSKKNEGNEENE
;
A
#
# COMPACT_ATOMS: atom_id res chain seq x y z
N MET A 1 -8.28 5.92 15.65
CA MET A 1 -8.09 7.04 14.70
C MET A 1 -7.90 6.47 13.29
N PRO A 2 -8.66 6.89 12.27
CA PRO A 2 -8.44 6.42 10.91
C PRO A 2 -7.06 6.90 10.42
N LYS A 3 -6.22 5.97 9.93
CA LYS A 3 -4.93 6.29 9.31
C LYS A 3 -5.17 7.26 8.14
N GLY A 4 -4.67 8.49 8.27
CA GLY A 4 -4.78 9.49 7.20
C GLY A 4 -4.18 8.97 5.90
N ILE A 5 -4.87 9.22 4.78
CA ILE A 5 -4.40 8.84 3.46
C ILE A 5 -3.13 9.64 3.14
N SER A 6 -2.03 8.94 2.86
CA SER A 6 -0.75 9.59 2.54
C SER A 6 -0.85 10.40 1.26
N LYS A 7 -0.37 11.66 1.28
CA LYS A 7 -0.34 12.58 0.13
C LYS A 7 0.29 11.93 -1.12
N GLY A 8 1.35 11.15 -0.95
CA GLY A 8 2.02 10.45 -2.06
C GLY A 8 1.15 9.36 -2.70
N LYS A 9 0.29 8.70 -1.92
CA LYS A 9 -0.65 7.69 -2.46
C LYS A 9 -1.74 8.36 -3.29
N VAL A 10 -2.23 9.53 -2.85
CA VAL A 10 -3.23 10.31 -3.61
C VAL A 10 -2.64 10.78 -4.93
N ILE A 11 -1.44 11.34 -4.93
CA ILE A 11 -0.79 11.82 -6.16
C ILE A 11 -0.55 10.65 -7.12
N GLY A 12 0.00 9.53 -6.62
CA GLY A 12 0.23 8.34 -7.44
C GLY A 12 -1.07 7.75 -8.01
N SER A 13 -2.14 7.68 -7.21
CA SER A 13 -3.43 7.15 -7.68
C SER A 13 -4.07 8.06 -8.72
N VAL A 14 -3.95 9.38 -8.59
CA VAL A 14 -4.45 10.34 -9.59
C VAL A 14 -3.69 10.19 -10.91
N VAL A 15 -2.36 10.08 -10.88
CA VAL A 15 -1.55 9.91 -12.10
C VAL A 15 -1.89 8.61 -12.82
N ILE A 16 -1.93 7.49 -12.09
CA ILE A 16 -2.25 6.17 -12.66
C ILE A 16 -3.66 6.17 -13.26
N SER A 17 -4.64 6.72 -12.53
CA SER A 17 -6.02 6.85 -13.00
C SER A 17 -6.11 7.71 -14.26
N GLY A 18 -5.39 8.84 -14.31
CA GLY A 18 -5.36 9.70 -15.49
C GLY A 18 -4.82 9.01 -16.74
N VAL A 19 -3.74 8.23 -16.61
CA VAL A 19 -3.18 7.47 -17.74
C VAL A 19 -4.15 6.38 -18.22
N LEU A 20 -4.78 5.67 -17.29
CA LEU A 20 -5.80 4.66 -17.61
C LEU A 20 -7.00 5.28 -18.32
N GLU A 21 -7.48 6.44 -17.87
CA GLU A 21 -8.63 7.13 -18.46
C GLU A 21 -8.33 7.58 -19.90
N VAL A 22 -7.12 8.10 -20.16
CA VAL A 22 -6.68 8.43 -21.53
C VAL A 22 -6.72 7.18 -22.42
N GLY A 23 -6.29 6.02 -21.92
CA GLY A 23 -6.41 4.75 -22.63
C GLY A 23 -7.86 4.37 -22.94
N VAL A 24 -8.76 4.50 -21.97
CA VAL A 24 -10.20 4.24 -22.14
C VAL A 24 -10.82 5.16 -23.18
N VAL A 25 -10.47 6.45 -23.17
CA VAL A 25 -10.96 7.42 -24.16
C VAL A 25 -10.50 7.05 -25.58
N CYS A 26 -9.22 6.72 -25.75
CA CYS A 26 -8.68 6.28 -27.05
C CYS A 26 -9.38 5.01 -27.56
N LEU A 27 -9.54 4.00 -26.71
CA LEU A 27 -10.24 2.76 -27.06
C LEU A 27 -11.70 3.01 -27.43
N SER A 28 -12.38 3.88 -26.69
CA SER A 28 -13.79 4.22 -26.91
C SER A 28 -14.00 4.99 -28.21
N ASP A 29 -13.08 5.88 -28.56
CA ASP A 29 -13.12 6.65 -29.81
C ASP A 29 -12.90 5.74 -31.03
N ILE A 30 -11.89 4.86 -30.98
CA ILE A 30 -11.65 3.86 -32.03
C ILE A 30 -12.83 2.90 -32.14
N ALA A 31 -13.40 2.45 -31.03
CA ALA A 31 -14.57 1.58 -31.05
C ALA A 31 -15.80 2.29 -31.64
N SER A 32 -15.98 3.58 -31.37
CA SER A 32 -17.05 4.38 -31.96
C SER A 32 -16.88 4.51 -33.48
N LEU A 33 -15.65 4.70 -33.97
CA LEU A 33 -15.35 4.66 -35.40
C LEU A 33 -15.66 3.30 -36.02
N ALA A 34 -15.27 2.21 -35.34
CA ALA A 34 -15.53 0.85 -35.82
C ALA A 34 -17.03 0.54 -35.89
N GLN A 35 -17.82 1.01 -34.92
CA GLN A 35 -19.28 0.90 -34.95
C GLN A 35 -19.89 1.74 -36.07
N ARG A 36 -19.39 2.97 -36.28
CA ARG A 36 -19.95 3.90 -37.27
C ARG A 36 -19.67 3.50 -38.71
N TYR A 37 -18.47 2.98 -39.00
CA TYR A 37 -18.04 2.67 -40.37
C TYR A 37 -18.12 1.17 -40.73
N LYS A 38 -18.44 0.31 -39.76
CA LYS A 38 -18.29 -1.16 -39.81
C LYS A 38 -16.82 -1.56 -40.03
N ILE A 39 -16.38 -2.57 -39.27
CA ILE A 39 -14.97 -3.03 -39.15
C ILE A 39 -14.19 -3.15 -40.49
N PRO A 40 -14.77 -3.61 -41.63
CA PRO A 40 -13.99 -3.71 -42.86
C PRO A 40 -13.64 -2.38 -43.56
N ASN A 41 -14.29 -1.26 -43.22
CA ASN A 41 -14.05 0.05 -43.87
C ASN A 41 -13.20 1.01 -43.02
N VAL A 42 -12.71 0.56 -41.86
CA VAL A 42 -11.88 1.39 -40.98
C VAL A 42 -10.44 1.41 -41.51
N ASN A 43 -10.04 2.52 -42.12
CA ASN A 43 -8.66 2.71 -42.58
C ASN A 43 -7.77 3.30 -41.47
N LYS A 44 -6.47 2.97 -41.47
CA LYS A 44 -5.45 3.54 -40.58
C LYS A 44 -5.45 5.07 -40.58
N GLY A 45 -5.69 5.70 -41.74
CA GLY A 45 -5.78 7.15 -41.86
C GLY A 45 -6.92 7.77 -41.05
N MET A 46 -8.05 7.06 -40.90
CA MET A 46 -9.19 7.52 -40.09
C MET A 46 -8.88 7.42 -38.61
N ILE A 47 -8.23 6.33 -38.17
CA ILE A 47 -7.79 6.15 -36.79
C ILE A 47 -6.82 7.28 -36.40
N VAL A 48 -5.80 7.54 -37.22
CA VAL A 48 -4.82 8.61 -36.94
C VAL A 48 -5.47 9.99 -36.93
N SER A 49 -6.42 10.24 -37.83
CA SER A 49 -7.15 11.51 -37.87
C SER A 49 -8.00 11.72 -36.61
N SER A 50 -8.66 10.68 -36.13
CA SER A 50 -9.44 10.74 -34.89
C SER A 50 -8.55 10.90 -33.65
N LEU A 51 -7.42 10.19 -33.56
CA LEU A 51 -6.45 10.42 -32.48
C LEU A 51 -5.89 11.85 -32.52
N LYS A 52 -5.64 12.41 -33.71
CA LYS A 52 -5.20 13.79 -33.85
C LYS A 52 -6.28 14.77 -33.38
N ALA A 53 -7.54 14.52 -33.73
CA ALA A 53 -8.68 15.30 -33.26
C ALA A 53 -8.84 15.21 -31.72
N LEU A 54 -8.65 14.02 -31.14
CA LEU A 54 -8.62 13.80 -29.69
C LEU A 54 -7.50 14.61 -29.02
N GLY A 55 -6.31 14.68 -29.62
CA GLY A 55 -5.20 15.48 -29.13
C GLY A 55 -5.45 17.00 -29.19
N HIS A 56 -6.18 17.49 -30.19
CA HIS A 56 -6.47 18.92 -30.34
C HIS A 56 -7.67 19.37 -29.50
N HIS A 57 -8.68 18.50 -29.33
CA HIS A 57 -9.93 18.83 -28.65
C HIS A 57 -10.37 17.72 -27.67
N PRO A 58 -9.57 17.43 -26.63
CA PRO A 58 -9.82 16.31 -25.73
C PRO A 58 -11.18 16.42 -25.02
N ILE A 59 -11.51 17.62 -24.54
CA ILE A 59 -12.76 17.90 -23.81
C ILE A 59 -13.98 17.68 -24.71
N SER A 60 -13.90 18.11 -25.97
CA SER A 60 -15.01 17.96 -26.92
C SER A 60 -15.27 16.49 -27.22
N VAL A 61 -14.21 15.70 -27.45
CA VAL A 61 -14.36 14.27 -27.76
C VAL A 61 -14.95 13.51 -26.56
N ILE A 62 -14.44 13.75 -25.35
CA ILE A 62 -14.97 13.14 -24.12
C ILE A 62 -16.46 13.50 -23.95
N SER A 63 -16.83 14.76 -24.17
CA SER A 63 -18.24 15.20 -24.08
C SER A 63 -19.15 14.48 -25.08
N THR A 64 -18.65 14.23 -26.30
CA THR A 64 -19.38 13.48 -27.33
C THR A 64 -19.49 11.99 -26.99
N LEU A 65 -18.43 11.40 -26.44
CA LEU A 65 -18.44 10.01 -25.96
C LEU A 65 -19.43 9.82 -24.81
N ALA A 66 -19.47 10.76 -23.86
CA ALA A 66 -20.42 10.74 -22.75
C ALA A 66 -21.87 10.92 -23.24
N LYS A 67 -22.12 11.85 -24.16
CA LYS A 67 -23.45 12.10 -24.75
C LYS A 67 -23.93 10.93 -25.61
N SER A 68 -23.04 10.28 -26.33
CA SER A 68 -23.38 9.13 -27.18
C SER A 68 -23.65 7.84 -26.40
N LYS A 69 -23.55 7.88 -25.06
CA LYS A 69 -23.71 6.72 -24.17
C LYS A 69 -22.89 5.52 -24.64
N ASN A 70 -21.66 5.77 -25.09
CA ASN A 70 -20.80 4.70 -25.58
C ASN A 70 -20.57 3.68 -24.44
N PRO A 71 -21.00 2.42 -24.61
CA PRO A 71 -20.96 1.43 -23.53
C PRO A 71 -19.53 1.14 -23.09
N ILE A 72 -18.56 1.22 -24.00
CA ILE A 72 -17.15 0.97 -23.72
C ILE A 72 -16.56 2.11 -22.88
N PHE A 73 -16.98 3.35 -23.15
CA PHE A 73 -16.57 4.50 -22.36
C PHE A 73 -17.11 4.42 -20.94
N ILE A 74 -18.42 4.16 -20.78
CA ILE A 74 -19.07 4.07 -19.47
C ILE A 74 -18.48 2.92 -18.64
N LEU A 75 -18.35 1.72 -19.25
CA LEU A 75 -17.81 0.56 -18.56
C LEU A 75 -16.32 0.75 -18.23
N GLY A 76 -15.55 1.33 -19.16
CA GLY A 76 -14.13 1.63 -18.97
C GLY A 76 -13.90 2.60 -17.83
N SER A 77 -14.58 3.76 -17.83
CA SER A 77 -14.44 4.76 -16.77
C SER A 77 -14.91 4.23 -15.41
N LEU A 78 -15.91 3.34 -15.38
CA LEU A 78 -16.33 2.66 -14.15
C LEU A 78 -15.21 1.75 -13.59
N VAL A 79 -14.54 0.99 -14.46
CA VAL A 79 -13.41 0.13 -14.06
C VAL A 79 -12.25 0.99 -13.55
N VAL A 80 -11.94 2.10 -14.21
CA VAL A 80 -10.90 3.04 -13.76
C VAL A 80 -11.23 3.61 -12.38
N LEU A 81 -12.49 3.99 -12.15
CA LEU A 81 -12.96 4.45 -10.83
C LEU A 81 -12.78 3.39 -9.74
N ILE A 82 -13.14 2.13 -10.03
CA ILE A 82 -12.97 1.02 -9.08
C ILE A 82 -11.49 0.79 -8.77
N ILE A 83 -10.61 0.83 -9.77
CA ILE A 83 -9.16 0.70 -9.59
C ILE A 83 -8.62 1.87 -8.76
N PHE A 84 -9.04 3.09 -9.05
CA PHE A 84 -8.66 4.28 -8.29
C PHE A 84 -9.04 4.14 -6.80
N LEU A 85 -10.29 3.76 -6.53
CA LEU A 85 -10.77 3.52 -5.17
C LEU A 85 -9.98 2.39 -4.49
N ARG A 86 -9.69 1.30 -5.21
CA ARG A 86 -8.89 0.19 -4.68
C ARG A 86 -7.46 0.60 -4.34
N ILE A 87 -6.83 1.48 -5.12
CA ILE A 87 -5.48 1.99 -4.83
C ILE A 87 -5.51 2.95 -3.63
N LEU A 88 -6.54 3.80 -3.57
CA LEU A 88 -6.68 4.82 -2.52
C LEU A 88 -6.99 4.19 -1.14
N LEU A 89 -7.98 3.29 -1.11
CA LEU A 89 -8.45 2.57 0.08
C LEU A 89 -7.58 1.33 0.38
N GLY A 90 -6.86 0.83 -0.62
CA GLY A 90 -5.94 -0.29 -0.49
C GLY A 90 -4.85 0.02 0.51
N SER A 91 -4.85 -0.74 1.61
CA SER A 91 -3.76 -0.78 2.57
C SER A 91 -2.53 -1.40 1.90
N ASN A 92 -1.73 -0.60 1.19
CA ASN A 92 -0.31 -0.92 0.94
C ASN A 92 0.51 -0.71 2.23
N GLY A 93 0.01 -1.24 3.36
CA GLY A 93 0.70 -1.31 4.64
C GLY A 93 1.79 -2.39 4.67
N ARG A 94 1.86 -3.24 3.65
CA ARG A 94 2.98 -4.17 3.45
C ARG A 94 4.09 -3.48 2.66
N LYS A 95 4.77 -2.51 3.27
CA LYS A 95 6.22 -2.48 3.05
C LYS A 95 6.67 -3.80 3.64
N SER A 96 7.16 -4.72 2.81
CA SER A 96 7.86 -5.90 3.31
C SER A 96 8.83 -5.39 4.37
N LYS A 97 8.60 -5.76 5.63
CA LYS A 97 9.71 -5.77 6.60
C LYS A 97 10.81 -6.52 5.86
N TYR A 98 12.01 -5.95 5.79
CA TYR A 98 13.18 -6.70 5.41
C TYR A 98 13.14 -7.98 6.26
N GLU A 99 12.77 -9.11 5.64
CA GLU A 99 12.92 -10.42 6.26
C GLU A 99 14.42 -10.66 6.25
N ILE A 100 15.08 -10.14 7.28
CA ILE A 100 16.45 -10.52 7.59
C ILE A 100 16.37 -12.02 7.81
N GLU A 101 17.03 -12.74 6.91
CA GLU A 101 17.04 -14.18 6.77
C GLU A 101 16.94 -14.90 8.11
N SER A 102 15.93 -15.78 8.21
CA SER A 102 15.71 -16.70 9.32
C SER A 102 16.86 -17.70 9.54
N ASN A 103 17.94 -17.64 8.76
CA ASN A 103 19.09 -18.54 8.89
C ASN A 103 20.05 -18.17 10.02
N TYR A 104 19.90 -17.01 10.69
CA TYR A 104 20.80 -16.60 11.79
C TYR A 104 20.10 -16.17 13.09
N ALA A 105 18.79 -16.41 13.24
CA ALA A 105 18.09 -16.12 14.49
C ALA A 105 18.28 -17.24 15.52
N ILE A 106 19.53 -17.41 15.99
CA ILE A 106 19.80 -18.19 17.20
C ILE A 106 19.15 -17.45 18.38
N HIS A 107 18.25 -18.18 19.05
CA HIS A 107 17.57 -17.92 20.32
C HIS A 107 17.92 -16.63 21.08
N GLY A 108 16.93 -15.73 21.14
CA GLY A 108 16.83 -14.64 22.11
C GLY A 108 15.41 -14.08 22.05
N SER A 109 14.48 -14.74 22.75
CA SER A 109 13.02 -14.58 22.68
C SER A 109 12.47 -13.27 23.27
N SER A 110 13.16 -12.16 23.08
CA SER A 110 12.71 -10.82 23.51
C SER A 110 12.52 -9.84 22.34
N ARG A 111 13.12 -10.12 21.19
CA ARG A 111 13.07 -9.23 20.01
C ARG A 111 11.84 -9.40 19.10
N TYR A 112 11.01 -10.43 19.37
CA TYR A 112 9.84 -10.80 18.55
C TYR A 112 8.52 -10.83 19.33
N SER A 113 8.48 -10.34 20.56
CA SER A 113 7.21 -10.24 21.30
C SER A 113 6.38 -9.10 20.72
N ASP A 114 5.16 -9.40 20.27
CA ASP A 114 4.19 -8.34 19.97
C ASP A 114 3.87 -7.60 21.28
N ASN A 115 3.60 -6.28 21.23
CA ASN A 115 3.39 -5.47 22.46
C ASN A 115 2.28 -6.01 23.38
N ASP A 116 1.41 -6.83 22.81
CA ASP A 116 0.22 -7.42 23.41
C ASP A 116 0.55 -8.75 24.13
N GLU A 117 1.74 -9.32 23.91
CA GLU A 117 2.25 -10.53 24.56
C GLU A 117 3.12 -10.22 25.80
N ILE A 118 3.56 -8.97 25.96
CA ILE A 118 4.44 -8.56 27.07
C ILE A 118 3.66 -8.44 28.38
N PHE A 119 2.35 -8.17 28.31
CA PHE A 119 1.50 -7.94 29.49
C PHE A 119 0.32 -8.91 29.51
N VAL A 120 0.59 -10.17 29.84
CA VAL A 120 -0.46 -11.19 30.03
C VAL A 120 -1.20 -10.92 31.34
N GLU A 121 -2.49 -10.66 31.24
CA GLU A 121 -3.38 -10.40 32.37
C GLU A 121 -3.33 -11.58 33.38
N GLY A 122 -2.96 -11.30 34.63
CA GLY A 122 -2.82 -12.31 35.68
C GLY A 122 -1.45 -12.97 35.82
N GLN A 123 -0.50 -12.73 34.90
CA GLN A 123 0.89 -13.23 35.01
C GLN A 123 1.90 -12.13 35.31
N THR A 124 1.57 -10.86 35.05
CA THR A 124 2.42 -9.72 35.38
C THR A 124 2.03 -9.10 36.72
N VAL A 125 2.94 -9.11 37.68
CA VAL A 125 2.79 -8.37 38.95
C VAL A 125 3.35 -6.97 38.75
N GLY A 126 2.52 -5.94 38.94
CA GLY A 126 2.96 -4.55 38.90
C GLY A 126 3.79 -4.21 40.14
N ILE A 127 5.11 -4.07 39.98
CA ILE A 127 6.03 -3.73 41.07
C ILE A 127 6.34 -2.22 41.02
N PRO A 128 6.24 -1.47 42.14
CA PRO A 128 6.64 -0.07 42.19
C PRO A 128 8.12 0.11 41.79
N THR A 129 8.42 1.14 41.02
CA THR A 129 9.77 1.39 40.46
C THR A 129 10.88 1.42 41.52
N LYS A 130 10.58 1.93 42.72
CA LYS A 130 11.54 1.97 43.83
C LYS A 130 11.94 0.57 44.33
N GLN A 131 11.00 -0.38 44.31
CA GLN A 131 11.23 -1.75 44.74
C GLN A 131 12.01 -2.52 43.67
N LEU A 132 11.68 -2.31 42.38
CA LEU A 132 12.44 -2.87 41.26
C LEU A 132 13.92 -2.43 41.26
N ILE A 133 14.19 -1.15 41.55
CA ILE A 133 15.57 -0.65 41.63
C ILE A 133 16.32 -1.28 42.82
N LYS A 134 15.65 -1.45 43.96
CA LYS A 134 16.25 -2.05 45.15
C LYS A 134 16.61 -3.53 44.90
N ASP A 135 15.68 -4.29 44.32
CA ASP A 135 15.88 -5.71 44.00
C ASP A 135 17.00 -5.89 42.97
N LEU A 136 17.10 -4.97 42.00
CA LEU A 136 18.18 -4.97 41.02
C LEU A 136 19.55 -4.76 41.68
N ILE A 137 19.67 -3.74 42.56
CA ILE A 137 20.93 -3.46 43.28
C ILE A 137 21.33 -4.66 44.14
N GLU A 138 20.37 -5.26 44.84
CA GLU A 138 20.59 -6.42 45.69
C GLU A 138 21.06 -7.65 44.88
N SER A 139 20.46 -7.89 43.70
CA SER A 139 20.87 -8.99 42.81
C SER A 139 22.30 -8.83 42.27
N VAL A 140 22.71 -7.61 41.94
CA VAL A 140 24.06 -7.31 41.45
C VAL A 140 25.09 -7.48 42.56
N GLN A 141 24.76 -7.03 43.78
CA GLN A 141 25.65 -7.17 44.94
C GLN A 141 25.80 -8.63 45.39
N GLN A 142 24.74 -9.42 45.35
CA GLN A 142 24.82 -10.86 45.64
C GLN A 142 25.68 -11.60 44.61
N ASN A 143 25.60 -11.24 43.34
CA ASN A 143 26.39 -11.87 42.29
C ASN A 143 27.89 -11.54 42.42
N SER A 144 28.21 -10.30 42.84
CA SER A 144 29.59 -9.89 43.16
C SER A 144 30.19 -10.69 44.32
N LYS A 145 29.44 -10.88 45.41
CA LYS A 145 29.90 -11.66 46.58
C LYS A 145 30.05 -13.15 46.30
N LYS A 146 29.25 -13.70 45.37
CA LYS A 146 29.32 -15.12 44.99
C LYS A 146 30.55 -15.43 44.13
N ASN A 147 31.05 -14.47 43.35
CA ASN A 147 32.30 -14.61 42.61
C ASN A 147 33.54 -14.49 43.52
N GLU A 148 33.53 -13.61 44.53
CA GLU A 148 34.64 -13.49 45.48
C GLU A 148 34.81 -14.74 46.37
N GLY A 149 33.72 -15.43 46.74
CA GLY A 149 33.80 -16.65 47.55
C GLY A 149 34.25 -17.92 46.81
N ASN A 150 34.33 -17.89 45.47
CA ASN A 150 34.77 -19.02 44.65
C ASN A 150 36.27 -18.96 44.30
N GLU A 151 36.91 -17.79 44.44
CA GLU A 151 38.35 -17.63 44.22
C GLU A 151 39.20 -18.00 45.46
N GLU A 152 38.59 -18.19 46.64
CA GLU A 152 39.30 -18.59 47.87
C GLU A 152 39.35 -20.11 48.11
N ASN A 153 38.76 -20.95 47.23
CA ASN A 153 38.71 -22.41 47.38
C ASN A 153 39.29 -23.21 46.18
N GLU A 154 40.22 -22.62 45.41
CA GLU A 154 41.11 -23.36 44.50
C GLU A 154 42.55 -23.45 45.05
#